data_AF-A0A925RB10-F1
#
_entry.id   AF-A0A925RB10-F1
#
_cell.length_a   1.000
_cell.length_b   1.000
_cell.length_c   1.000
_cell.angle_alpha   90.00
_cell.angle_beta   90.00
_cell.angle_gamma   90.00
#
_symmetry.space_group_name_H-M   'P 1'
#
loop_
_entity.id
_entity.type
_entity.pdbx_description
1 polymer ?
#
loop_
_entity_poly.entity_id
_entity_poly.type
_entity_poly.pdbx_seq_one_letter_code
_entity_poly.pdbx_strand_id
1 'polypeptide(L)'
;MLEECFAAADDRFLDEWVRFSTPAYLATFLERWLADPRPWARRMLILYLSRSLNLPGHEVVVKRLSRHFHAAGDHELLAHLMVAFDRFVRRSRITRSWWNQQTREIIREEQLFAKPNKTIQNETGRTAEWGIGKFKRTVPLPDRLNRKENRLFSHRTRSHLRRKVWRYFRWLSYRDDEAYLAAMTTAVIQYRDDDFAVGENIIDNWSLMHVCYFHSDMLRFSAAHANLQPGKSLADLSAAPYQPELWQRPGAADHLLQIVTTANSALARVW
;
A
#
# COMPACT_ATOMS: atom_id res chain seq x y z
N MET A 1 2.80 29.02 10.34
CA MET A 1 1.74 28.00 10.45
C MET A 1 2.22 26.57 10.69
N LEU A 2 2.92 25.86 9.77
CA LEU A 2 3.36 24.47 10.06
C LEU A 2 4.23 24.36 11.32
N GLU A 3 5.22 25.25 11.46
CA GLU A 3 6.10 25.29 12.63
C GLU A 3 5.34 25.58 13.92
N GLU A 4 4.32 26.44 13.87
CA GLU A 4 3.45 26.74 15.01
C GLU A 4 2.65 25.51 15.42
N CYS A 5 2.02 24.81 14.47
CA CYS A 5 1.30 23.57 14.74
C CYS A 5 2.22 22.51 15.37
N PHE A 6 3.45 22.38 14.85
CA PHE A 6 4.43 21.44 15.40
C PHE A 6 4.89 21.83 16.80
N ALA A 7 5.19 23.10 17.05
CA ALA A 7 5.58 23.58 18.37
C ALA A 7 4.45 23.35 19.40
N ALA A 8 3.21 23.68 19.02
CA ALA A 8 2.02 23.56 19.87
C ALA A 8 1.48 22.12 20.02
N ALA A 9 2.06 21.12 19.33
CA ALA A 9 1.51 19.77 19.24
C ALA A 9 0.02 19.75 18.79
N ASP A 10 -0.29 20.58 17.78
CA ASP A 10 -1.62 20.79 17.25
C ASP A 10 -1.99 19.69 16.25
N ASP A 11 -3.20 19.13 16.36
CA ASP A 11 -3.71 18.07 15.47
C ASP A 11 -3.85 18.51 14.00
N ARG A 12 -3.92 19.82 13.74
CA ARG A 12 -3.89 20.40 12.39
C ARG A 12 -2.55 20.22 11.69
N PHE A 13 -1.50 19.81 12.40
CA PHE A 13 -0.15 19.66 11.88
C PHE A 13 -0.09 18.86 10.57
N LEU A 14 -0.80 17.73 10.48
CA LEU A 14 -0.75 16.92 9.26
C LEU A 14 -1.43 17.59 8.07
N ASP A 15 -2.49 18.37 8.30
CA ASP A 15 -3.20 19.06 7.22
C ASP A 15 -2.35 20.19 6.64
N GLU A 16 -1.48 20.79 7.47
CA GLU A 16 -0.47 21.72 7.00
C GLU A 16 0.74 21.01 6.38
N TRP A 17 1.20 19.91 6.98
CA TRP A 17 2.36 19.14 6.52
C TRP A 17 2.21 18.69 5.06
N VAL A 18 1.04 18.17 4.70
CA VAL A 18 0.78 17.64 3.34
C VAL A 18 0.70 18.72 2.26
N ARG A 19 0.68 20.01 2.63
CA ARG A 19 0.69 21.13 1.68
C ARG A 19 2.11 21.45 1.18
N PHE A 20 3.14 20.98 1.87
CA PHE A 20 4.53 21.23 1.49
C PHE A 20 5.01 20.17 0.50
N SER A 21 5.64 20.61 -0.58
CA SER A 21 6.15 19.72 -1.63
C SER A 21 7.66 19.84 -1.88
N THR A 22 8.34 20.76 -1.21
CA THR A 22 9.78 21.00 -1.38
C THR A 22 10.59 19.91 -0.67
N PRO A 23 11.31 19.01 -1.38
CA PRO A 23 11.95 17.86 -0.74
C PRO A 23 13.02 18.23 0.28
N ALA A 24 13.77 19.32 0.08
CA ALA A 24 14.77 19.79 1.02
C ALA A 24 14.13 20.24 2.35
N TYR A 25 13.04 21.00 2.28
CA TYR A 25 12.30 21.43 3.47
C TYR A 25 11.70 20.22 4.22
N LEU A 26 11.00 19.34 3.49
CA LEU A 26 10.41 18.13 4.06
C LEU A 26 11.47 17.24 4.73
N ALA A 27 12.65 17.10 4.11
CA ALA A 27 13.77 16.34 4.64
C ALA A 27 14.26 16.88 5.99
N THR A 28 14.57 18.17 6.06
CA THR A 28 15.07 18.83 7.28
C THR A 28 14.01 18.85 8.38
N PHE A 29 12.76 19.15 8.04
CA PHE A 29 11.68 19.17 9.02
C PHE A 29 11.40 17.77 9.58
N LEU A 30 11.44 16.74 8.73
CA LEU A 30 11.25 15.36 9.18
C LEU A 30 12.31 14.91 10.18
N GLU A 31 13.57 15.37 10.06
CA GLU A 31 14.61 15.07 11.05
C GLU A 31 14.24 15.62 12.43
N ARG A 32 13.74 16.87 12.49
CA ARG A 32 13.22 17.47 13.73
C ARG A 32 12.03 16.69 14.29
N TRP A 33 11.11 16.26 13.42
CA TRP A 33 9.94 15.48 13.83
C TRP A 33 10.32 14.09 14.36
N LEU A 34 11.25 13.39 13.71
CA LEU A 34 11.73 12.08 14.17
C LEU A 34 12.51 12.15 15.49
N ALA A 35 13.14 13.29 15.79
CA ALA A 35 13.84 13.53 17.04
C ALA A 35 12.90 13.92 18.20
N ASP A 36 11.62 14.14 17.94
CA ASP A 36 10.66 14.61 18.93
C ASP A 36 10.16 13.45 19.82
N PRO A 37 10.41 13.50 21.14
CA PRO A 37 10.05 12.41 22.04
C PRO A 37 8.56 12.42 22.43
N ARG A 38 7.80 13.47 22.08
CA ARG A 38 6.41 13.60 22.53
C ARG A 38 5.57 12.46 21.93
N PRO A 39 4.68 11.81 22.71
CA PRO A 39 3.76 10.80 22.18
C PRO A 39 2.92 11.32 21.01
N TRP A 40 2.62 12.61 20.99
CA TRP A 40 1.97 13.29 19.87
C TRP A 40 2.72 13.12 18.55
N ALA A 41 4.05 13.28 18.54
CA ALA A 41 4.85 13.14 17.33
C ALA A 41 4.75 11.73 16.73
N ARG A 42 4.80 10.70 17.59
CA ARG A 42 4.58 9.30 17.19
C ARG A 42 3.17 9.09 16.63
N ARG A 43 2.13 9.61 17.30
CA ARG A 43 0.74 9.53 16.80
C ARG A 43 0.59 10.18 15.43
N MET A 44 1.22 11.34 15.21
CA MET A 44 1.21 11.99 13.90
C MET A 44 1.89 11.13 12.82
N LEU A 45 2.94 10.37 13.14
CA LEU A 45 3.58 9.46 12.17
C LEU A 45 2.63 8.34 11.77
N ILE A 46 1.95 7.74 12.76
CA ILE A 46 0.93 6.71 12.53
C ILE A 46 -0.20 7.26 11.65
N LEU A 47 -0.71 8.45 11.98
CA LEU A 47 -1.76 9.11 11.21
C LEU A 47 -1.31 9.44 9.78
N TYR A 48 -0.08 9.94 9.60
CA TYR A 48 0.50 10.17 8.28
C TYR A 48 0.57 8.89 7.45
N LEU A 49 1.04 7.78 8.02
CA LEU A 49 1.10 6.48 7.35
C LEU A 49 -0.27 5.89 7.04
N SER A 50 -1.30 6.29 7.77
CA SER A 50 -2.69 5.88 7.51
C SER A 50 -3.33 6.63 6.34
N ARG A 51 -2.78 7.78 5.92
CA ARG A 51 -3.27 8.59 4.78
C ARG A 51 -2.76 8.02 3.45
N SER A 52 -3.35 8.49 2.35
CA SER A 52 -2.76 8.29 1.02
C SER A 52 -1.42 9.02 0.95
N LEU A 53 -0.31 8.29 0.84
CA LEU A 53 1.02 8.91 0.72
C LEU A 53 1.30 9.46 -0.69
N ASN A 54 0.29 9.52 -1.56
CA ASN A 54 0.37 10.12 -2.88
C ASN A 54 0.38 11.66 -2.74
N LEU A 55 1.46 12.21 -2.19
CA LEU A 55 1.64 13.63 -1.90
C LEU A 55 2.92 14.15 -2.58
N PRO A 56 2.89 15.32 -3.27
CA PRO A 56 4.04 15.76 -4.06
C PRO A 56 5.27 16.01 -3.19
N GLY A 57 6.44 15.48 -3.57
CA GLY A 57 7.69 15.71 -2.82
C GLY A 57 7.89 14.83 -1.58
N HIS A 58 6.89 14.07 -1.16
CA HIS A 58 6.96 13.19 0.01
C HIS A 58 7.74 11.88 -0.23
N GLU A 59 8.33 11.68 -1.40
CA GLU A 59 9.21 10.54 -1.68
C GLU A 59 10.37 10.48 -0.70
N VAL A 60 10.94 11.66 -0.39
CA VAL A 60 12.04 11.79 0.57
C VAL A 60 11.59 11.43 1.98
N VAL A 61 10.37 11.80 2.34
CA VAL A 61 9.75 11.51 3.64
C VAL A 61 9.61 10.01 3.83
N VAL A 62 8.91 9.35 2.90
CA VAL A 62 8.66 7.90 2.98
C VAL A 62 9.97 7.09 3.00
N LYS A 63 10.95 7.47 2.17
CA LYS A 63 12.27 6.81 2.16
C LYS A 63 13.03 6.99 3.47
N ARG A 64 12.97 8.17 4.09
CA ARG A 64 13.64 8.46 5.35
C ARG A 64 12.95 7.75 6.52
N LEU A 65 11.61 7.79 6.60
CA LEU A 65 10.82 7.04 7.57
C LEU A 65 11.14 5.55 7.53
N SER A 66 11.06 4.92 6.34
CA SER A 66 11.38 3.50 6.19
C SER A 66 12.79 3.18 6.66
N ARG A 67 13.79 3.99 6.29
CA ARG A 67 15.16 3.79 6.73
C ARG A 67 15.30 3.92 8.24
N HIS A 68 14.70 4.95 8.83
CA HIS A 68 14.76 5.23 10.25
C HIS A 68 14.13 4.09 11.06
N PHE A 69 12.90 3.66 10.75
CA PHE A 69 12.23 2.59 11.49
C PHE A 69 12.93 1.24 11.34
N HIS A 70 13.49 0.94 10.16
CA HIS A 70 14.34 -0.25 10.01
C HIS A 70 15.60 -0.20 10.89
N ALA A 71 16.26 0.97 11.00
CA ALA A 71 17.46 1.12 11.82
C ALA A 71 17.14 1.07 13.31
N ALA A 72 16.00 1.62 13.72
CA ALA A 72 15.53 1.63 15.10
C ALA A 72 14.92 0.29 15.56
N GLY A 73 14.60 -0.63 14.64
CA GLY A 73 13.86 -1.85 14.96
C GLY A 73 12.41 -1.57 15.37
N ASP A 74 11.82 -0.47 14.92
CA ASP A 74 10.46 -0.06 15.32
C ASP A 74 9.40 -0.91 14.60
N HIS A 75 9.07 -2.06 15.20
CA HIS A 75 8.16 -3.06 14.62
C HIS A 75 6.76 -2.50 14.36
N GLU A 76 6.26 -1.65 15.25
CA GLU A 76 4.94 -1.03 15.13
C GLU A 76 4.88 -0.09 13.92
N LEU A 77 5.82 0.86 13.80
CA LEU A 77 5.81 1.78 12.65
C LEU A 77 6.17 1.08 11.34
N LEU A 78 6.95 0.00 11.37
CA LEU A 78 7.15 -0.87 10.20
C LEU A 78 5.87 -1.61 9.79
N ALA A 79 5.01 -1.99 10.75
CA ALA A 79 3.72 -2.61 10.47
C ALA A 79 2.79 -1.61 9.78
N HIS A 80 2.75 -0.36 10.24
CA HIS A 80 2.03 0.72 9.56
C HIS A 80 2.56 0.99 8.14
N LEU A 81 3.88 0.98 7.95
CA LEU A 81 4.48 1.11 6.61
C LEU A 81 4.11 -0.06 5.69
N MET A 82 4.02 -1.28 6.21
CA MET A 82 3.60 -2.45 5.43
C MET A 82 2.22 -2.23 4.80
N VAL A 83 1.26 -1.81 5.61
CA VAL A 83 -0.12 -1.52 5.17
C VAL A 83 -0.14 -0.36 4.17
N ALA A 84 0.60 0.72 4.46
CA ALA A 84 0.72 1.86 3.55
C ALA A 84 1.29 1.47 2.18
N PHE A 85 2.27 0.54 2.15
CA PHE A 85 2.88 0.07 0.89
C PHE A 85 2.01 -0.92 0.12
N ASP A 86 1.17 -1.69 0.80
CA ASP A 86 0.16 -2.51 0.14
C ASP A 86 -0.83 -1.64 -0.65
N ARG A 87 -1.25 -0.51 -0.06
CA ARG A 87 -2.11 0.50 -0.70
C ARG A 87 -1.53 1.16 -1.94
N PHE A 88 -0.21 1.11 -2.14
CA PHE A 88 0.45 1.75 -3.30
C PHE A 88 0.24 1.04 -4.63
N VAL A 89 -0.03 -0.26 -4.60
CA VAL A 89 -0.20 -1.07 -5.80
C VAL A 89 -1.67 -1.45 -5.89
N ARG A 90 -2.36 -0.94 -6.90
CA ARG A 90 -3.74 -1.27 -7.24
C ARG A 90 -3.80 -1.54 -8.73
N ARG A 91 -4.07 -2.79 -9.09
CA ARG A 91 -4.30 -3.27 -10.45
C ARG A 91 -5.77 -3.11 -10.77
N SER A 92 -6.05 -2.84 -12.03
CA SER A 92 -7.40 -2.86 -12.57
C SER A 92 -7.50 -3.97 -13.58
N ARG A 93 -8.64 -4.63 -13.64
CA ARG A 93 -8.97 -5.54 -14.73
C ARG A 93 -9.04 -4.75 -16.04
N ILE A 94 -8.35 -5.22 -17.07
CA ILE A 94 -8.47 -4.69 -18.42
C ILE A 94 -8.73 -5.85 -19.38
N THR A 95 -9.58 -5.59 -20.37
CA THR A 95 -9.73 -6.48 -21.53
C THR A 95 -8.65 -6.13 -22.53
N ARG A 96 -7.79 -7.09 -22.85
CA ARG A 96 -6.83 -6.97 -23.96
C ARG A 96 -7.33 -7.84 -25.09
N SER A 97 -7.38 -7.27 -26.28
CA SER A 97 -7.62 -8.01 -27.51
C SER A 97 -6.38 -8.00 -28.38
N TRP A 98 -6.11 -9.10 -29.05
CA TRP A 98 -5.11 -9.16 -30.12
C TRP A 98 -5.56 -10.14 -31.18
N TRP A 99 -5.05 -9.91 -32.39
CA TRP A 99 -5.27 -10.78 -33.52
C TRP A 99 -4.31 -11.96 -33.46
N ASN A 100 -4.83 -13.17 -33.42
CA ASN A 100 -4.03 -14.38 -33.62
C ASN A 100 -3.93 -14.67 -35.12
N GLN A 101 -2.73 -14.53 -35.69
CA GLN A 101 -2.50 -14.74 -37.11
C GLN A 101 -2.71 -16.20 -37.56
N GLN A 102 -2.50 -17.17 -36.67
CA GLN A 102 -2.64 -18.59 -36.99
C GLN A 102 -4.10 -19.01 -37.06
N THR A 103 -4.90 -18.63 -36.06
CA THR A 103 -6.33 -18.97 -36.02
C THR A 103 -7.21 -17.97 -36.78
N ARG A 104 -6.65 -16.81 -37.18
CA ARG A 104 -7.38 -15.68 -37.78
C ARG A 104 -8.57 -15.22 -36.93
N GLU A 105 -8.38 -15.20 -35.61
CA GLU A 105 -9.39 -14.81 -34.65
C GLU A 105 -8.88 -13.68 -33.75
N ILE A 106 -9.82 -12.87 -33.25
CA ILE A 106 -9.54 -11.90 -32.19
C ILE A 106 -9.66 -12.64 -30.87
N ILE A 107 -8.53 -12.89 -30.22
CA ILE A 107 -8.50 -13.41 -28.85
C ILE A 107 -8.74 -12.23 -27.91
N ARG A 108 -9.67 -12.40 -26.97
CA ARG A 108 -9.97 -11.45 -25.89
C ARG A 108 -9.63 -12.11 -24.57
N GLU A 109 -8.72 -11.51 -23.82
CA GLU A 109 -8.38 -11.96 -22.47
C GLU A 109 -8.56 -10.82 -21.46
N GLU A 110 -9.08 -11.18 -20.30
CA GLU A 110 -9.06 -10.30 -19.13
C GLU A 110 -7.75 -10.50 -18.38
N GLN A 111 -7.05 -9.42 -18.10
CA GLN A 111 -5.83 -9.46 -17.31
C GLN A 111 -5.84 -8.38 -16.22
N LEU A 112 -5.14 -8.67 -15.13
CA LEU A 112 -4.89 -7.70 -14.08
C LEU A 112 -3.73 -6.82 -14.49
N PHE A 113 -4.01 -5.55 -14.72
CA PHE A 113 -3.02 -4.59 -15.15
C PHE A 113 -2.78 -3.53 -14.09
N ALA A 114 -1.54 -3.45 -13.62
CA ALA A 114 -1.09 -2.31 -12.84
C ALA A 114 -1.00 -1.12 -13.78
N LYS A 115 -2.01 -0.23 -13.78
CA LYS A 115 -1.96 0.98 -14.59
C LYS A 115 -0.63 1.69 -14.29
N PRO A 116 0.21 1.95 -15.31
CA PRO A 116 1.50 2.54 -15.10
C PRO A 116 1.28 3.96 -14.60
N ASN A 117 1.40 4.10 -13.28
CA ASN A 117 1.57 5.34 -12.55
C ASN A 117 0.32 6.23 -12.51
N LYS A 118 -0.35 6.25 -11.35
CA LYS A 118 -1.16 7.41 -10.96
C LYS A 118 -0.19 8.58 -10.74
N THR A 119 -0.43 9.67 -11.45
CA THR A 119 0.16 10.96 -11.15
C THR A 119 -0.30 11.40 -9.77
N ILE A 120 0.55 12.12 -9.03
CA ILE A 120 0.18 12.68 -7.74
C ILE A 120 -0.90 13.76 -7.92
N GLN A 121 -0.81 14.49 -9.03
CA GLN A 121 -1.79 15.47 -9.48
C GLN A 121 -2.64 14.82 -10.58
N ASN A 122 -3.96 14.71 -10.37
CA ASN A 122 -4.90 14.18 -11.37
C ASN A 122 -5.30 15.21 -12.43
N GLU A 123 -4.62 16.35 -12.52
CA GLU A 123 -5.12 17.52 -13.23
C GLU A 123 -4.02 18.14 -14.08
N THR A 124 -3.87 17.68 -15.32
CA THR A 124 -3.33 18.58 -16.35
C THR A 124 -4.43 19.47 -16.95
N GLY A 125 -5.71 19.23 -16.67
CA GLY A 125 -6.84 19.95 -17.26
C GLY A 125 -6.90 19.85 -18.78
N ARG A 126 -6.17 18.90 -19.37
CA ARG A 126 -5.97 18.83 -20.81
C ARG A 126 -7.19 18.25 -21.49
N THR A 127 -7.71 18.99 -22.45
CA THR A 127 -8.72 18.51 -23.38
C THR A 127 -8.17 18.53 -24.80
N ALA A 128 -8.68 17.66 -25.66
CA ALA A 128 -8.48 17.73 -27.09
C ALA A 128 -9.84 17.83 -27.77
N GLU A 129 -9.94 18.73 -28.73
CA GLU A 129 -11.07 18.74 -29.64
C GLU A 129 -10.86 17.66 -30.71
N TRP A 130 -11.81 16.74 -30.80
CA TRP A 130 -11.87 15.75 -31.87
C TRP A 130 -13.09 16.02 -32.75
N GLY A 131 -12.90 16.06 -34.06
CA GLY A 131 -13.97 16.25 -35.06
C GLY A 131 -13.63 17.33 -36.10
N ILE A 132 -14.54 17.51 -37.07
CA ILE A 132 -14.40 18.48 -38.17
C ILE A 132 -15.61 19.41 -38.15
N GLY A 133 -15.36 20.72 -38.29
CA GLY A 133 -16.43 21.73 -38.34
C GLY A 133 -17.27 21.80 -37.06
N LYS A 134 -18.59 21.70 -37.21
CA LYS A 134 -19.57 21.85 -36.11
C LYS A 134 -19.68 20.61 -35.21
N PHE A 135 -19.08 19.49 -35.58
CA PHE A 135 -19.13 18.22 -34.84
C PHE A 135 -17.90 18.00 -33.94
N LYS A 136 -17.26 19.08 -33.49
CA LYS A 136 -16.17 18.99 -32.52
C LYS A 136 -16.71 18.57 -31.16
N ARG A 137 -16.09 17.58 -30.55
CA ARG A 137 -16.29 17.23 -29.14
C ARG A 137 -15.00 17.43 -28.37
N THR A 138 -15.13 18.02 -27.19
CA THR A 138 -14.04 18.17 -26.23
C THR A 138 -13.90 16.86 -25.47
N VAL A 139 -12.79 16.16 -25.70
CA VAL A 139 -12.47 14.90 -25.00
C VAL A 139 -11.37 15.20 -23.98
N PRO A 140 -11.55 14.89 -22.69
CA PRO A 140 -10.46 14.96 -21.73
C PRO A 140 -9.33 14.01 -22.18
N LEU A 141 -8.14 14.55 -22.35
CA LEU A 141 -6.97 13.75 -22.69
C LEU A 141 -6.47 13.03 -21.43
N PRO A 142 -5.99 11.78 -21.56
CA PRO A 142 -5.29 11.13 -20.46
C PRO A 142 -4.06 11.98 -20.08
N ASP A 143 -3.74 11.98 -18.78
CA ASP A 143 -2.58 12.69 -18.22
C ASP A 143 -1.29 12.21 -18.91
N ARG A 144 -0.91 12.92 -19.98
CA ARG A 144 0.27 12.59 -20.79
C ARG A 144 1.57 12.82 -20.03
N LEU A 145 1.52 13.48 -18.87
CA LEU A 145 2.70 13.73 -18.06
C LEU A 145 2.81 12.72 -16.94
N ASN A 146 2.93 11.46 -17.37
CA ASN A 146 3.52 10.43 -16.56
C ASN A 146 5.04 10.70 -16.39
N ARG A 147 5.42 11.90 -15.98
CA ARG A 147 6.81 12.31 -15.79
C ARG A 147 7.26 11.97 -14.38
N LYS A 148 8.57 11.85 -14.17
CA LYS A 148 9.14 11.44 -12.89
C LYS A 148 8.74 12.40 -11.76
N GLU A 149 8.55 13.67 -12.08
CA GLU A 149 8.21 14.75 -11.14
C GLU A 149 6.76 14.69 -10.66
N ASN A 150 5.89 13.98 -11.40
CA ASN A 150 4.47 13.84 -11.09
C ASN A 150 4.14 12.48 -10.48
N ARG A 151 5.14 11.66 -10.10
CA ARG A 151 4.93 10.33 -9.51
C ARG A 151 5.66 10.24 -8.18
N LEU A 152 4.97 9.75 -7.15
CA LEU A 152 5.66 9.47 -5.88
C LEU A 152 6.73 8.39 -6.08
N PHE A 153 6.29 7.21 -6.50
CA PHE A 153 7.19 6.09 -6.77
C PHE A 153 6.81 5.41 -8.07
N SER A 154 7.82 4.96 -8.82
CA SER A 154 7.62 4.01 -9.91
C SER A 154 6.98 2.73 -9.37
N HIS A 155 6.24 2.00 -10.21
CA HIS A 155 5.68 0.69 -9.81
C HIS A 155 6.76 -0.24 -9.23
N ARG A 156 7.93 -0.32 -9.88
CA ARG A 156 9.08 -1.12 -9.40
C ARG A 156 9.54 -0.69 -8.00
N THR A 157 9.58 0.61 -7.73
CA THR A 157 9.95 1.15 -6.41
C THR A 157 8.91 0.80 -5.36
N ARG A 158 7.61 0.90 -5.66
CA ARG A 158 6.51 0.49 -4.76
C ARG A 158 6.63 -0.99 -4.38
N SER A 159 6.78 -1.88 -5.38
CA SER A 159 6.99 -3.31 -5.13
C SER A 159 8.29 -3.60 -4.37
N HIS A 160 9.34 -2.81 -4.57
CA HIS A 160 10.58 -2.94 -3.81
C HIS A 160 10.39 -2.56 -2.33
N LEU A 161 9.76 -1.42 -2.04
CA LEU A 161 9.49 -0.95 -0.67
C LEU A 161 8.65 -1.96 0.10
N ARG A 162 7.55 -2.42 -0.51
CA ARG A 162 6.69 -3.47 0.03
C ARG A 162 7.47 -4.73 0.40
N ARG A 163 8.25 -5.27 -0.54
CA ARG A 163 9.11 -6.44 -0.29
C ARG A 163 10.16 -6.21 0.77
N LYS A 164 10.72 -5.00 0.87
CA LYS A 164 11.75 -4.69 1.85
C LYS A 164 11.17 -4.79 3.27
N VAL A 165 9.99 -4.24 3.49
CA VAL A 165 9.28 -4.35 4.78
C VAL A 165 8.90 -5.80 5.06
N TRP A 166 8.34 -6.52 4.09
CA TRP A 166 8.00 -7.93 4.28
C TRP A 166 9.21 -8.80 4.62
N ARG A 167 10.36 -8.59 3.96
CA ARG A 167 11.60 -9.32 4.28
C ARG A 167 12.04 -9.11 5.73
N TYR A 168 11.84 -7.90 6.27
CA TYR A 168 12.12 -7.63 7.68
C TYR A 168 11.23 -8.48 8.60
N PHE A 169 9.92 -8.53 8.35
CA PHE A 169 9.02 -9.33 9.17
C PHE A 169 9.22 -10.83 9.02
N ARG A 170 9.58 -11.31 7.83
CA ARG A 170 10.01 -12.70 7.65
C ARG A 170 11.23 -13.02 8.51
N TRP A 171 12.25 -12.16 8.51
CA TRP A 171 13.40 -12.35 9.39
C TRP A 171 13.02 -12.29 10.87
N LEU A 172 12.15 -11.34 11.25
CA LEU A 172 11.66 -11.19 12.62
C LEU A 172 10.97 -12.47 13.12
N SER A 173 10.17 -13.13 12.28
CA SER A 173 9.46 -14.37 12.62
C SER A 173 10.36 -15.56 12.98
N TYR A 174 11.67 -15.48 12.72
CA TYR A 174 12.64 -16.52 13.12
C TYR A 174 13.49 -16.10 14.32
N ARG A 175 13.42 -14.82 14.72
CA ARG A 175 14.27 -14.25 15.76
C ARG A 175 13.50 -13.93 17.02
N ASP A 176 12.28 -13.41 16.86
CA ASP A 176 11.41 -12.99 17.94
C ASP A 176 9.96 -13.20 17.50
N ASP A 177 9.43 -14.36 17.89
CA ASP A 177 8.10 -14.82 17.51
C ASP A 177 7.01 -13.89 18.06
N GLU A 178 7.18 -13.39 19.30
CA GLU A 178 6.20 -12.52 19.95
C GLU A 178 6.20 -11.12 19.31
N ALA A 179 7.37 -10.55 19.04
CA ALA A 179 7.45 -9.28 18.32
C ALA A 179 6.89 -9.39 16.89
N TYR A 180 7.05 -10.55 16.24
CA TYR A 180 6.41 -10.81 14.95
C TYR A 180 4.88 -10.83 15.07
N LEU A 181 4.33 -11.60 16.02
CA LEU A 181 2.88 -11.68 16.24
C LEU A 181 2.30 -10.30 16.55
N ALA A 182 2.88 -9.57 17.51
CA ALA A 182 2.44 -8.22 17.86
C ALA A 182 2.47 -7.25 16.68
N ALA A 183 3.50 -7.30 15.84
CA ALA A 183 3.60 -6.45 14.65
C ALA A 183 2.60 -6.84 13.56
N MET A 184 2.36 -8.13 13.35
CA MET A 184 1.38 -8.61 12.37
C MET A 184 -0.04 -8.30 12.82
N THR A 185 -0.37 -8.48 14.09
CA THR A 185 -1.61 -8.00 14.72
C THR A 185 -1.80 -6.51 14.44
N THR A 186 -0.79 -5.71 14.77
CA THR A 186 -0.80 -4.26 14.50
C THR A 186 -1.04 -3.93 13.03
N ALA A 187 -0.48 -4.69 12.09
CA ALA A 187 -0.71 -4.46 10.67
C ALA A 187 -2.12 -4.86 10.22
N VAL A 188 -2.58 -6.05 10.62
CA VAL A 188 -3.84 -6.65 10.14
C VAL A 188 -5.03 -5.78 10.55
N ILE A 189 -5.04 -5.25 11.77
CA ILE A 189 -6.15 -4.39 12.27
C ILE A 189 -6.31 -3.07 11.51
N GLN A 190 -5.26 -2.63 10.79
CA GLN A 190 -5.24 -1.34 10.10
C GLN A 190 -5.79 -1.42 8.67
N TYR A 191 -6.02 -2.62 8.14
CA TYR A 191 -6.74 -2.78 6.89
C TYR A 191 -8.22 -2.44 7.08
N ARG A 192 -8.79 -1.78 6.09
CA ARG A 192 -10.18 -1.29 6.07
C ARG A 192 -10.93 -1.97 4.93
N ASP A 193 -12.25 -2.00 4.98
CA ASP A 193 -13.04 -2.55 3.87
C ASP A 193 -12.78 -1.83 2.53
N ASP A 194 -12.44 -0.53 2.56
CA ASP A 194 -12.01 0.22 1.38
C ASP A 194 -10.73 -0.34 0.73
N ASP A 195 -9.86 -1.00 1.50
CA ASP A 195 -8.67 -1.68 0.99
C ASP A 195 -9.03 -2.91 0.15
N PHE A 196 -10.29 -3.35 0.19
CA PHE A 196 -10.86 -4.51 -0.50
C PHE A 196 -12.07 -4.16 -1.37
N ALA A 197 -12.29 -2.87 -1.65
CA ALA A 197 -13.48 -2.36 -2.35
C ALA A 197 -13.80 -3.05 -3.70
N VAL A 198 -12.80 -3.66 -4.33
CA VAL A 198 -12.96 -4.51 -5.52
C VAL A 198 -12.17 -5.79 -5.29
N GLY A 199 -12.63 -6.93 -5.80
CA GLY A 199 -12.00 -8.24 -5.55
C GLY A 199 -10.51 -8.30 -5.91
N GLU A 200 -10.08 -7.59 -6.95
CA GLU A 200 -8.66 -7.47 -7.31
C GLU A 200 -7.80 -6.82 -6.21
N ASN A 201 -8.38 -5.93 -5.40
CA ASN A 201 -7.67 -5.27 -4.32
C ASN A 201 -7.23 -6.26 -3.24
N ILE A 202 -7.95 -7.37 -3.04
CA ILE A 202 -7.61 -8.43 -2.09
C ILE A 202 -6.20 -8.95 -2.36
N ILE A 203 -5.95 -9.39 -3.59
CA ILE A 203 -4.64 -9.93 -4.02
C ILE A 203 -3.57 -8.86 -4.24
N ASP A 204 -3.94 -7.58 -4.21
CA ASP A 204 -3.01 -6.46 -4.29
C ASP A 204 -2.45 -6.04 -2.94
N ASN A 205 -3.16 -6.33 -1.85
CA ASN A 205 -2.63 -6.30 -0.48
C ASN A 205 -1.66 -7.46 -0.28
N TRP A 206 -0.56 -7.43 -1.04
CA TRP A 206 0.39 -8.53 -1.16
C TRP A 206 1.02 -8.92 0.17
N SER A 207 1.36 -7.96 1.04
CA SER A 207 1.94 -8.28 2.34
C SER A 207 0.88 -8.95 3.23
N LEU A 208 -0.37 -8.46 3.22
CA LEU A 208 -1.47 -9.15 3.89
C LEU A 208 -1.67 -10.59 3.35
N MET A 209 -1.61 -10.78 2.03
CA MET A 209 -1.70 -12.11 1.44
C MET A 209 -0.60 -13.04 1.92
N HIS A 210 0.62 -12.53 2.16
CA HIS A 210 1.66 -13.33 2.81
C HIS A 210 1.34 -13.58 4.29
N VAL A 211 0.88 -12.58 5.05
CA VAL A 211 0.56 -12.79 6.47
C VAL A 211 -0.52 -13.86 6.64
N CYS A 212 -1.61 -13.74 5.90
CA CYS A 212 -2.84 -14.47 6.15
C CYS A 212 -3.03 -15.73 5.28
N TYR A 213 -2.45 -15.76 4.08
CA TYR A 213 -2.79 -16.73 3.03
C TYR A 213 -1.57 -17.27 2.26
N PHE A 214 -0.36 -17.20 2.82
CA PHE A 214 0.88 -17.60 2.14
C PHE A 214 0.86 -19.05 1.64
N HIS A 215 0.29 -19.97 2.42
CA HIS A 215 0.23 -21.40 2.09
C HIS A 215 -1.07 -21.79 1.37
N SER A 216 -1.93 -20.83 1.01
CA SER A 216 -3.17 -21.12 0.29
C SER A 216 -2.88 -21.64 -1.11
N ASP A 217 -3.48 -22.76 -1.50
CA ASP A 217 -3.41 -23.31 -2.85
C ASP A 217 -4.20 -22.48 -3.88
N MET A 218 -5.03 -21.55 -3.43
CA MET A 218 -5.74 -20.59 -4.30
C MET A 218 -4.78 -19.56 -4.92
N LEU A 219 -3.64 -19.30 -4.26
CA LEU A 219 -2.74 -18.22 -4.62
C LEU A 219 -1.41 -18.73 -5.17
N ARG A 220 -0.91 -18.00 -6.17
CA ARG A 220 0.47 -18.10 -6.65
C ARG A 220 1.19 -16.78 -6.39
N PHE A 221 2.20 -16.83 -5.54
CA PHE A 221 3.06 -15.68 -5.28
C PHE A 221 4.17 -15.57 -6.32
N SER A 222 4.36 -14.36 -6.81
CA SER A 222 5.55 -13.94 -7.56
C SER A 222 6.36 -12.96 -6.70
N ALA A 223 7.53 -12.58 -7.21
CA ALA A 223 8.36 -11.57 -6.56
C ALA A 223 7.69 -10.19 -6.46
N ALA A 224 6.57 -9.92 -7.12
CA ALA A 224 5.93 -8.60 -7.09
C ALA A 224 4.42 -8.64 -6.81
N HIS A 225 3.75 -9.78 -7.01
CA HIS A 225 2.29 -9.89 -6.99
C HIS A 225 1.83 -11.23 -6.41
N ALA A 226 0.64 -11.24 -5.82
CA ALA A 226 -0.15 -12.44 -5.61
C ALA A 226 -1.15 -12.54 -6.77
N ASN A 227 -1.36 -13.74 -7.28
CA ASN A 227 -2.31 -14.02 -8.34
C ASN A 227 -3.12 -15.24 -7.96
N LEU A 228 -4.36 -15.31 -8.44
CA LEU A 228 -5.13 -16.54 -8.40
C LEU A 228 -4.47 -17.61 -9.26
N GLN A 229 -4.52 -18.85 -8.81
CA GLN A 229 -4.21 -19.99 -9.67
C GLN A 229 -5.30 -20.19 -10.74
N PRO A 230 -4.96 -20.74 -11.92
CA PRO A 230 -5.95 -21.03 -12.95
C PRO A 230 -7.11 -21.89 -12.43
N GLY A 231 -8.35 -21.47 -12.70
CA GLY A 231 -9.56 -22.19 -12.28
C GLY A 231 -9.93 -22.08 -10.81
N LYS A 232 -9.17 -21.32 -10.00
CA LYS A 232 -9.48 -21.06 -8.59
C LYS A 232 -10.25 -19.76 -8.40
N SER A 233 -10.98 -19.65 -7.29
CA SER A 233 -11.78 -18.47 -6.93
C SER A 233 -11.29 -17.85 -5.62
N LEU A 234 -11.45 -16.54 -5.47
CA LEU A 234 -11.24 -15.88 -4.17
C LEU A 234 -12.31 -16.27 -3.14
N ALA A 235 -13.46 -16.79 -3.59
CA ALA A 235 -14.50 -17.28 -2.69
C ALA A 235 -14.05 -18.50 -1.87
N ASP A 236 -13.08 -19.26 -2.39
CA ASP A 236 -12.55 -20.47 -1.75
C ASP A 236 -11.28 -20.19 -0.93
N LEU A 237 -10.98 -18.91 -0.69
CA LEU A 237 -9.78 -18.50 0.04
C LEU A 237 -9.90 -18.84 1.53
N SER A 238 -9.18 -19.87 1.98
CA SER A 238 -9.08 -20.24 3.39
C SER A 238 -7.81 -19.71 4.03
N ALA A 239 -7.88 -19.35 5.33
CA ALA A 239 -6.73 -18.94 6.12
C ALA A 239 -5.59 -19.98 6.04
N ALA A 240 -4.39 -19.51 5.68
CA ALA A 240 -3.20 -20.33 5.52
C ALA A 240 -1.96 -19.45 5.74
N PRO A 241 -1.75 -18.97 6.99
CA PRO A 241 -0.84 -17.86 7.26
C PRO A 241 0.62 -18.25 7.12
N TYR A 242 1.49 -17.25 6.96
CA TYR A 242 2.93 -17.47 7.06
C TYR A 242 3.30 -17.84 8.51
N GLN A 243 4.05 -18.94 8.67
CA GLN A 243 4.40 -19.54 9.97
C GLN A 243 3.15 -19.97 10.77
N PRO A 244 2.35 -20.92 10.26
CA PRO A 244 1.11 -21.35 10.92
C PRO A 244 1.35 -21.85 12.36
N GLU A 245 2.52 -22.40 12.64
CA GLU A 245 2.90 -22.90 13.96
C GLU A 245 2.98 -21.76 14.99
N LEU A 246 3.28 -20.52 14.60
CA LEU A 246 3.29 -19.38 15.53
C LEU A 246 1.88 -19.01 15.97
N TRP A 247 0.93 -18.99 15.02
CA TRP A 247 -0.46 -18.62 15.27
C TRP A 247 -1.26 -19.69 16.02
N GLN A 248 -0.78 -20.94 16.04
CA GLN A 248 -1.40 -22.05 16.77
C GLN A 248 -0.93 -22.16 18.22
N ARG A 249 0.07 -21.38 18.64
CA ARG A 249 0.55 -21.40 20.03
C ARG A 249 -0.46 -20.75 20.97
N PRO A 250 -0.54 -21.19 22.24
CA PRO A 250 -1.42 -20.57 23.23
C PRO A 250 -1.25 -19.05 23.37
N GLY A 251 -0.02 -18.54 23.27
CA GLY A 251 0.27 -17.10 23.36
C GLY A 251 -0.27 -16.26 22.19
N ALA A 252 -0.62 -16.88 21.06
CA ALA A 252 -1.20 -16.17 19.91
C ALA A 252 -2.71 -15.90 20.07
N ALA A 253 -3.38 -16.51 21.07
CA ALA A 253 -4.82 -16.37 21.25
C ALA A 253 -5.26 -14.91 21.47
N ASP A 254 -4.51 -14.15 22.27
CA ASP A 254 -4.81 -12.74 22.53
C ASP A 254 -4.68 -11.88 21.27
N HIS A 255 -3.68 -12.16 20.44
CA HIS A 255 -3.46 -11.52 19.14
C HIS A 255 -4.62 -11.79 18.18
N LEU A 256 -5.05 -13.06 18.07
CA LEU A 256 -6.18 -13.45 17.22
C LEU A 256 -7.49 -12.83 17.71
N LEU A 257 -7.75 -12.86 19.01
CA LEU A 257 -8.92 -12.22 19.60
C LEU A 257 -8.94 -10.72 19.35
N GLN A 258 -7.78 -10.06 19.47
CA GLN A 258 -7.63 -8.65 19.15
C GLN A 258 -7.97 -8.37 17.68
N ILE A 259 -7.51 -9.21 16.74
CA ILE A 259 -7.82 -9.04 15.31
C ILE A 259 -9.32 -9.17 15.07
N VAL A 260 -9.96 -10.23 15.57
CA VAL A 260 -11.40 -10.48 15.40
C VAL A 260 -12.25 -9.34 15.98
N THR A 261 -11.83 -8.76 17.11
CA THR A 261 -12.61 -7.73 17.83
C THR A 261 -12.34 -6.30 17.36
N THR A 262 -11.14 -5.99 16.85
CA THR A 262 -10.71 -4.61 16.56
C THR A 262 -10.43 -4.31 15.10
N ALA A 263 -10.27 -5.33 14.24
CA ALA A 263 -9.94 -5.08 12.84
C ALA A 263 -11.08 -4.36 12.11
N ASN A 264 -10.71 -3.37 11.31
CA ASN A 264 -11.64 -2.51 10.57
C ASN A 264 -12.10 -3.12 9.24
N SER A 265 -11.77 -4.39 8.98
CA SER A 265 -12.19 -5.08 7.78
C SER A 265 -12.82 -6.42 8.07
N ALA A 266 -13.88 -6.75 7.34
CA ALA A 266 -14.48 -8.09 7.36
C ALA A 266 -13.47 -9.18 6.96
N LEU A 267 -12.64 -8.96 5.93
CA LEU A 267 -11.66 -9.95 5.48
C LEU A 267 -10.63 -10.25 6.58
N ALA A 268 -10.15 -9.21 7.27
CA ALA A 268 -9.20 -9.36 8.35
C ALA A 268 -9.78 -10.05 9.60
N ARG A 269 -11.09 -9.88 9.87
CA ARG A 269 -11.78 -10.50 11.00
C ARG A 269 -12.13 -11.98 10.79
N VAL A 270 -12.30 -12.40 9.53
CA VAL A 270 -12.68 -13.77 9.16
C VAL A 270 -11.44 -14.66 8.91
N TRP A 271 -10.26 -14.05 8.82
CA TRP A 271 -8.99 -14.77 8.84
C TRP A 271 -8.74 -15.40 10.21
#